data_AF-A0A7L3XWD7-F1
#
_entry.id   AF-A0A7L3XWD7-F1
#
_cell.length_a   1.000
_cell.length_b   1.000
_cell.length_c   1.000
_cell.angle_alpha   90.00
_cell.angle_beta   90.00
_cell.angle_gamma   90.00
#
_symmetry.space_group_name_H-M   'P 1'
#
loop_
_entity.id
_entity.type
_entity.pdbx_description
1 polymer ?
#
loop_
_entity_poly.entity_id
_entity_poly.type
_entity_poly.pdbx_seq_one_letter_code
_entity_poly.pdbx_strand_id
1 'polypeptide(L)'
;KKGPFEMEYQMKRLPSERLATQRILSVIGDCLDNFGPGCVSVQKILNARCPLVKFSHQPTGFQCDLSVSNSIAIKSSELLYIYGCLDSRVRALVFTVRCWARVHGLTNSVPGTWITNFSLTMMIMFFLQKRSPPIIPTLDQLKELADKKDKHVIGGYDCSFVSDLSKIKPTENTETLDVLLGDFFEYFGNFDFRKNSINLRKGKEVNKPESSPLYIWNPFEQDLNISKNVNQPQLEKFVAMARESAWILQKEDNAQRMINKEPWGLAALLIPFGKSNPSKMKNRMKGMGSETIRSLLDSLKLNNANSLQKAVGK
;
A
#
# COMPACT_ATOMS: atom_id res chain seq x y z
N LYS A 1 -21.71 50.35 12.75
CA LYS A 1 -22.24 50.37 11.36
C LYS A 1 -21.22 49.68 10.46
N LYS A 2 -21.58 48.60 9.77
CA LYS A 2 -20.72 48.01 8.71
C LYS A 2 -20.80 48.93 7.48
N GLY A 3 -19.68 49.18 6.82
CA GLY A 3 -19.65 49.97 5.58
C GLY A 3 -20.45 49.29 4.46
N PRO A 4 -20.91 50.03 3.43
CA PRO A 4 -21.85 49.54 2.43
C PRO A 4 -21.20 48.72 1.30
N PHE A 5 -19.86 48.62 1.25
CA PHE A 5 -19.14 48.00 0.15
C PHE A 5 -18.44 46.72 0.58
N GLU A 6 -18.51 45.71 -0.27
CA GLU A 6 -17.60 44.57 -0.24
C GLU A 6 -16.29 44.97 -0.93
N MET A 7 -15.17 44.68 -0.28
CA MET A 7 -13.83 45.02 -0.78
C MET A 7 -13.12 43.72 -1.18
N GLU A 8 -12.75 43.60 -2.45
CA GLU A 8 -11.95 42.50 -2.97
C GLU A 8 -10.75 43.01 -3.80
N TYR A 9 -9.72 42.19 -3.94
CA TYR A 9 -8.59 42.51 -4.82
C TYR A 9 -9.00 42.38 -6.29
N GLN A 10 -8.43 43.23 -7.15
CA GLN A 10 -8.57 43.10 -8.60
C GLN A 10 -7.79 41.88 -9.09
N MET A 11 -8.46 40.72 -9.21
CA MET A 11 -7.86 39.46 -9.64
C MET A 11 -8.55 38.90 -10.88
N LYS A 12 -7.76 38.41 -11.85
CA LYS A 12 -8.30 37.74 -13.04
C LYS A 12 -8.93 36.40 -12.65
N ARG A 13 -10.24 36.24 -12.84
CA ARG A 13 -10.92 34.95 -12.71
C ARG A 13 -10.52 34.03 -13.86
N LEU A 14 -10.03 32.84 -13.53
CA LEU A 14 -9.57 31.84 -14.50
C LEU A 14 -10.65 30.78 -14.72
N PRO A 15 -10.69 30.13 -15.91
CA PRO A 15 -11.70 29.13 -16.26
C PRO A 15 -11.62 27.84 -15.43
N SER A 16 -10.50 27.57 -14.75
CA SER A 16 -10.37 26.40 -13.87
C SER A 16 -9.32 26.59 -12.78
N GLU A 17 -9.51 25.93 -11.65
CA GLU A 17 -8.53 25.83 -10.57
C GLU A 17 -7.22 25.19 -11.02
N ARG A 18 -7.29 24.25 -11.97
CA ARG A 18 -6.11 23.64 -12.58
C ARG A 18 -5.25 24.68 -13.29
N LEU A 19 -5.86 25.56 -14.09
CA LEU A 19 -5.11 26.61 -14.79
C LEU A 19 -4.53 27.62 -13.82
N ALA A 20 -5.27 27.97 -12.76
CA ALA A 20 -4.74 28.79 -11.67
C ALA A 20 -3.51 28.15 -11.02
N THR A 21 -3.61 26.87 -10.65
CA THR A 21 -2.52 26.07 -10.07
C THR A 21 -1.29 26.04 -10.97
N GLN A 22 -1.46 25.79 -12.26
CA GLN A 22 -0.34 25.75 -13.22
C GLN A 22 0.37 27.10 -13.33
N ARG A 23 -0.40 28.22 -13.36
CA ARG A 23 0.19 29.57 -13.40
C ARG A 23 0.93 29.90 -12.11
N ILE A 24 0.33 29.62 -10.96
CA ILE A 24 0.95 29.84 -9.64
C ILE A 24 2.25 29.04 -9.54
N LEU A 25 2.22 27.74 -9.84
CA LEU A 25 3.41 26.88 -9.78
C LEU A 25 4.47 27.28 -10.81
N SER A 26 4.09 27.77 -11.99
CA SER A 26 5.08 28.28 -12.94
C SER A 26 5.85 29.45 -12.35
N VAL A 27 5.14 30.45 -11.81
CA VAL A 27 5.77 31.63 -11.21
C VAL A 27 6.62 31.24 -10.01
N ILE A 28 6.11 30.39 -9.12
CA ILE A 28 6.89 29.90 -7.97
C ILE A 28 8.13 29.14 -8.44
N GLY A 29 8.01 28.29 -9.45
CA GLY A 29 9.14 27.56 -10.02
C GLY A 29 10.22 28.50 -10.57
N ASP A 30 9.81 29.52 -11.34
CA ASP A 30 10.75 30.53 -11.87
C ASP A 30 11.41 31.33 -10.74
N CYS A 31 10.67 31.68 -9.69
CA CYS A 31 11.22 32.35 -8.52
C CYS A 31 12.19 31.46 -7.73
N LEU A 32 11.90 30.17 -7.57
CA LEU A 32 12.81 29.22 -6.91
C LEU A 32 14.12 29.06 -7.69
N ASP A 33 14.05 29.03 -9.02
CA ASP A 33 15.22 28.82 -9.88
C ASP A 33 16.15 30.03 -9.93
N ASN A 34 15.58 31.24 -9.94
CA ASN A 34 16.36 32.48 -10.08
C ASN A 34 16.69 33.16 -8.74
N PHE A 35 15.84 32.98 -7.72
CA PHE A 35 15.92 33.73 -6.47
C PHE A 35 15.89 32.85 -5.21
N GLY A 36 15.59 31.55 -5.33
CA GLY A 36 15.52 30.64 -4.20
C GLY A 36 16.91 30.29 -3.66
N PRO A 37 17.30 30.74 -2.45
CA PRO A 37 18.63 30.48 -1.93
C PRO A 37 18.84 28.98 -1.73
N GLY A 38 19.82 28.41 -2.44
CA GLY A 38 20.14 26.99 -2.36
C GLY A 38 19.13 26.04 -3.01
N CYS A 39 18.12 26.57 -3.72
CA CYS A 39 17.23 25.77 -4.56
C CYS A 39 17.88 25.56 -5.92
N VAL A 40 18.12 24.30 -6.29
CA VAL A 40 18.76 23.95 -7.57
C VAL A 40 17.99 22.85 -8.30
N SER A 41 18.31 22.66 -9.58
CA SER A 41 17.71 21.63 -10.43
C SER A 41 16.18 21.72 -10.48
N VAL A 42 15.66 22.94 -10.63
CA VAL A 42 14.21 23.19 -10.64
C VAL A 42 13.58 22.61 -11.90
N GLN A 43 12.53 21.80 -11.74
CA GLN A 43 11.80 21.18 -12.84
C GLN A 43 10.29 21.42 -12.69
N LYS A 44 9.72 22.15 -13.65
CA LYS A 44 8.28 22.46 -13.69
C LYS A 44 7.53 21.33 -14.40
N ILE A 45 6.80 20.50 -13.66
CA ILE A 45 6.01 19.37 -14.18
C ILE A 45 4.52 19.74 -14.12
N LEU A 46 4.14 20.76 -14.90
CA LEU A 46 2.82 21.39 -14.80
C LEU A 46 1.69 20.59 -15.47
N ASN A 47 2.02 19.67 -16.36
CA ASN A 47 1.04 18.90 -17.13
C ASN A 47 0.70 17.53 -16.51
N ALA A 48 1.34 17.14 -15.41
CA ALA A 48 1.00 15.92 -14.69
C ALA A 48 -0.45 15.95 -14.15
N ARG A 49 -0.98 14.79 -13.75
CA ARG A 49 -2.32 14.68 -13.12
C ARG A 49 -2.43 15.66 -11.93
N CYS A 50 -1.43 15.66 -11.06
CA CYS A 50 -1.23 16.70 -10.04
C CYS A 50 -0.02 17.56 -10.48
N PRO A 51 -0.24 18.80 -10.95
CA PRO A 51 0.84 19.71 -11.32
C PRO A 51 1.78 19.95 -10.13
N LEU A 52 3.09 19.92 -10.37
CA LEU A 52 4.09 20.12 -9.33
C LEU A 52 5.38 20.75 -9.86
N VAL A 53 6.21 21.25 -8.95
CA VAL A 53 7.57 21.72 -9.19
C VAL A 53 8.53 20.87 -8.35
N LYS A 54 9.52 20.25 -8.98
CA LYS A 54 10.60 19.53 -8.28
C LYS A 54 11.82 20.42 -8.13
N PHE A 55 12.53 20.33 -7.02
CA PHE A 55 13.79 21.01 -6.81
C PHE A 55 14.61 20.32 -5.72
N SER A 56 15.92 20.53 -5.71
CA SER A 56 16.80 20.12 -4.62
C SER A 56 17.13 21.33 -3.76
N HIS A 57 16.95 21.22 -2.45
CA HIS A 57 17.31 22.27 -1.50
C HIS A 57 18.64 21.91 -0.84
N GLN A 58 19.72 22.52 -1.34
CA GLN A 58 21.10 22.25 -0.96
C GLN A 58 21.36 22.38 0.56
N PRO A 59 20.87 23.42 1.27
CA PRO A 59 21.17 23.57 2.69
C PRO A 59 20.66 22.42 3.56
N THR A 60 19.54 21.78 3.18
CA THR A 60 18.98 20.65 3.92
C THR A 60 19.30 19.30 3.28
N GLY A 61 19.87 19.28 2.09
CA GLY A 61 20.06 18.06 1.29
C GLY A 61 18.77 17.38 0.85
N PHE A 62 17.62 18.07 0.89
CA PHE A 62 16.33 17.46 0.54
C PHE A 62 16.02 17.56 -0.95
N GLN A 63 15.42 16.50 -1.48
CA GLN A 63 14.72 16.54 -2.76
C GLN A 63 13.24 16.85 -2.49
N CYS A 64 12.74 17.92 -3.07
CA CYS A 64 11.43 18.48 -2.77
C CYS A 64 10.51 18.39 -4.00
N ASP A 65 9.25 18.02 -3.76
CA ASP A 65 8.15 18.09 -4.71
C ASP A 65 7.10 19.07 -4.15
N LEU A 66 6.88 20.20 -4.82
CA LEU A 66 5.91 21.23 -4.44
C LEU A 66 4.67 21.16 -5.31
N SER A 67 3.50 20.98 -4.70
CA SER A 67 2.20 20.96 -5.37
C SER A 67 1.19 21.82 -4.62
N VAL A 68 0.13 22.29 -5.29
CA VAL A 68 -0.94 23.08 -4.65
C VAL A 68 -2.04 22.17 -4.11
N SER A 69 -2.33 22.31 -2.81
CA SER A 69 -3.52 21.85 -2.06
C SER A 69 -4.23 20.61 -2.61
N ASN A 70 -3.57 19.45 -2.57
CA ASN A 70 -4.19 18.16 -2.87
C ASN A 70 -4.89 17.60 -1.61
N SER A 71 -6.15 17.98 -1.39
CA SER A 71 -6.93 17.57 -0.22
C SER A 71 -7.04 16.05 -0.06
N ILE A 72 -7.10 15.30 -1.17
CA ILE A 72 -7.13 13.83 -1.15
C ILE A 72 -5.79 13.27 -0.65
N ALA A 73 -4.65 13.86 -1.04
CA ALA A 73 -3.33 13.45 -0.55
C ALA A 73 -3.17 13.77 0.95
N ILE A 74 -3.73 14.88 1.44
CA ILE A 74 -3.75 15.21 2.87
C ILE A 74 -4.55 14.13 3.63
N LYS A 75 -5.77 13.82 3.19
CA LYS A 75 -6.60 12.77 3.81
C LYS A 75 -5.96 11.38 3.73
N SER A 76 -5.27 11.06 2.64
CA SER A 76 -4.51 9.81 2.52
C SER A 76 -3.34 9.74 3.49
N SER A 77 -2.66 10.86 3.72
CA SER A 77 -1.55 10.95 4.67
C SER A 77 -2.05 10.83 6.12
N GLU A 78 -3.15 11.51 6.44
CA GLU A 78 -3.81 11.43 7.75
C GLU A 78 -4.31 10.00 8.05
N LEU A 79 -4.90 9.32 7.07
CA LEU A 79 -5.31 7.92 7.20
C LEU A 79 -4.13 6.99 7.49
N LEU A 80 -3.03 7.13 6.74
CA LEU A 80 -1.83 6.32 6.98
C LEU A 80 -1.15 6.65 8.31
N TYR A 81 -1.22 7.90 8.76
CA TYR A 81 -0.76 8.31 10.08
C TYR A 81 -1.57 7.59 11.17
N ILE A 82 -2.90 7.61 11.09
CA ILE A 82 -3.78 6.91 12.03
C ILE A 82 -3.43 5.43 12.08
N TYR A 83 -3.39 4.73 10.94
CA TYR A 83 -3.03 3.31 10.92
C TYR A 83 -1.64 3.03 11.50
N GLY A 84 -0.66 3.90 11.21
CA GLY A 84 0.69 3.77 11.76
C GLY A 84 0.78 4.01 13.28
N CYS A 85 -0.17 4.75 13.86
CA CYS A 85 -0.26 5.00 15.29
C CYS A 85 -1.09 3.95 16.04
N LEU A 86 -2.01 3.26 15.38
CA LEU A 86 -2.90 2.29 16.02
C LEU A 86 -2.19 1.02 16.49
N ASP A 87 -1.19 0.55 15.74
CA ASP A 87 -0.45 -0.66 16.10
C ASP A 87 0.99 -0.59 15.58
N SER A 88 1.95 -0.86 16.47
CA SER A 88 3.39 -0.82 16.14
C SER A 88 3.78 -1.78 15.01
N ARG A 89 3.05 -2.89 14.84
CA ARG A 89 3.28 -3.90 13.81
C ARG A 89 3.01 -3.36 12.41
N VAL A 90 2.12 -2.36 12.27
CA VAL A 90 1.83 -1.70 10.99
C VAL A 90 3.10 -1.08 10.42
N ARG A 91 3.81 -0.28 11.22
CA ARG A 91 5.04 0.38 10.78
C ARG A 91 6.14 -0.65 10.52
N ALA A 92 6.32 -1.62 11.42
CA ALA A 92 7.34 -2.66 11.25
C ALA A 92 7.14 -3.44 9.93
N LEU A 93 5.90 -3.84 9.62
CA LEU A 93 5.57 -4.57 8.40
C LEU A 93 5.73 -3.69 7.15
N VAL A 94 5.26 -2.43 7.19
CA VAL A 94 5.40 -1.49 6.06
C VAL A 94 6.86 -1.25 5.71
N PHE A 95 7.72 -0.97 6.70
CA PHE A 95 9.14 -0.72 6.44
C PHE A 95 9.84 -1.98 5.92
N THR A 96 9.53 -3.14 6.51
CA THR A 96 10.07 -4.43 6.11
C THR A 96 9.73 -4.76 4.65
N VAL A 97 8.44 -4.74 4.30
CA VAL A 97 7.96 -5.09 2.95
C VAL A 97 8.39 -4.05 1.93
N ARG A 98 8.47 -2.75 2.27
CA ARG A 98 9.00 -1.73 1.35
C ARG A 98 10.49 -1.94 1.06
N CYS A 99 11.28 -2.30 2.07
CA CYS A 99 12.70 -2.60 1.87
C CYS A 99 12.86 -3.84 0.97
N TRP A 100 12.14 -4.93 1.27
CA TRP A 100 12.06 -6.12 0.44
C TRP A 100 11.69 -5.81 -1.02
N ALA A 101 10.63 -5.03 -1.22
CA ALA A 101 10.17 -4.67 -2.57
C ALA A 101 11.21 -3.86 -3.35
N ARG A 102 11.97 -3.00 -2.67
CA ARG A 102 13.10 -2.27 -3.28
C ARG A 102 14.25 -3.21 -3.65
N VAL A 103 14.65 -4.11 -2.74
CA VAL A 103 15.74 -5.09 -2.98
C VAL A 103 15.45 -5.95 -4.21
N HIS A 104 14.19 -6.38 -4.38
CA HIS A 104 13.78 -7.22 -5.51
C HIS A 104 13.33 -6.42 -6.75
N GLY A 105 13.49 -5.10 -6.75
CA GLY A 105 13.16 -4.23 -7.88
C GLY A 105 11.68 -4.30 -8.29
N LEU A 106 10.78 -4.34 -7.31
CA LEU A 106 9.32 -4.27 -7.46
C LEU A 106 8.81 -2.82 -7.39
N THR A 107 9.59 -1.94 -6.76
CA THR A 107 9.37 -0.49 -6.69
C THR A 107 10.53 0.25 -7.35
N ASN A 108 10.30 1.49 -7.79
CA ASN A 108 11.33 2.34 -8.39
C ASN A 108 11.14 3.81 -7.95
N SER A 109 12.23 4.58 -7.91
CA SER A 109 12.20 6.03 -7.65
C SER A 109 11.66 6.83 -8.84
N VAL A 110 11.78 6.29 -10.05
CA VAL A 110 11.24 6.89 -11.27
C VAL A 110 9.84 6.33 -11.55
N PRO A 111 8.84 7.17 -11.89
CA PRO A 111 7.53 6.68 -12.30
C PRO A 111 7.61 5.72 -13.50
N GLY A 112 6.74 4.71 -13.50
CA GLY A 112 6.65 3.74 -14.58
C GLY A 112 5.66 2.64 -14.24
N THR A 113 5.93 1.42 -14.70
CA THR A 113 5.01 0.28 -14.54
C THR A 113 5.14 -0.47 -13.21
N TRP A 114 6.09 -0.06 -12.37
CA TRP A 114 6.32 -0.67 -11.05
C TRP A 114 5.18 -0.39 -10.07
N ILE A 115 5.05 -1.26 -9.06
CA ILE A 115 4.15 -0.99 -7.93
C ILE A 115 4.71 0.24 -7.19
N THR A 116 3.86 1.23 -6.93
CA THR A 116 4.29 2.41 -6.18
C THR A 116 4.39 2.08 -4.68
N ASN A 117 5.21 2.82 -3.93
CA ASN A 117 5.26 2.67 -2.47
C ASN A 117 3.89 2.90 -1.81
N PHE A 118 3.07 3.80 -2.37
CA PHE A 118 1.72 4.05 -1.90
C PHE A 118 0.80 2.84 -2.14
N SER A 119 0.77 2.29 -3.37
CA SER A 119 0.00 1.10 -3.70
C SER A 119 0.41 -0.10 -2.84
N LEU A 120 1.72 -0.33 -2.66
CA LEU A 120 2.24 -1.40 -1.80
C LEU A 120 1.82 -1.22 -0.34
N THR A 121 1.88 0.01 0.17
CA THR A 121 1.43 0.32 1.54
C THR A 121 -0.07 0.04 1.69
N MET A 122 -0.90 0.36 0.69
CA MET A 122 -2.33 0.07 0.73
C MET A 122 -2.64 -1.43 0.66
N MET A 123 -1.84 -2.24 -0.05
CA MET A 123 -1.93 -3.69 0.00
C MET A 123 -1.65 -4.22 1.41
N ILE A 124 -0.65 -3.66 2.11
CA ILE A 124 -0.31 -4.03 3.48
C ILE A 124 -1.45 -3.65 4.43
N MET A 125 -2.02 -2.44 4.32
CA MET A 125 -3.19 -2.05 5.12
C MET A 125 -4.35 -3.02 4.91
N PHE A 126 -4.65 -3.35 3.66
CA PHE A 126 -5.71 -4.30 3.35
C PHE A 126 -5.46 -5.70 3.96
N PHE A 127 -4.23 -6.21 3.87
CA PHE A 127 -3.86 -7.47 4.53
C PHE A 127 -4.09 -7.40 6.06
N LEU A 128 -3.73 -6.28 6.70
CA LEU A 128 -3.92 -6.09 8.14
C LEU A 128 -5.41 -5.96 8.53
N GLN A 129 -6.25 -5.37 7.68
CA GLN A 129 -7.72 -5.35 7.84
C GLN A 129 -8.34 -6.75 7.71
N LYS A 130 -7.66 -7.65 7.00
CA LYS A 130 -8.11 -9.01 6.68
C LYS A 130 -7.73 -10.06 7.72
N ARG A 131 -6.90 -9.71 8.71
CA ARG A 131 -6.53 -10.61 9.82
C ARG A 131 -7.75 -10.97 10.67
N SER A 132 -7.62 -12.04 11.45
CA SER A 132 -8.68 -12.53 12.32
C SER A 132 -8.17 -12.73 13.76
N PRO A 133 -8.43 -11.79 14.69
CA PRO A 133 -9.18 -10.54 14.49
C PRO A 133 -8.38 -9.48 13.68
N PRO A 134 -9.02 -8.45 13.09
CA PRO A 134 -8.33 -7.43 12.31
C PRO A 134 -7.33 -6.62 13.15
N ILE A 135 -6.15 -6.32 12.59
CA ILE A 135 -5.13 -5.50 13.27
C ILE A 135 -5.46 -4.01 13.18
N ILE A 136 -6.05 -3.58 12.06
CA ILE A 136 -6.52 -2.22 11.86
C ILE A 136 -7.97 -2.23 11.35
N PRO A 137 -8.78 -1.20 11.68
CA PRO A 137 -10.15 -1.09 11.19
C PRO A 137 -10.20 -0.79 9.69
N THR A 138 -11.37 -0.97 9.10
CA THR A 138 -11.65 -0.52 7.74
C THR A 138 -11.87 1.00 7.70
N LEU A 139 -11.74 1.63 6.53
CA LEU A 139 -12.02 3.07 6.43
C LEU A 139 -13.51 3.40 6.67
N ASP A 140 -14.44 2.49 6.32
CA ASP A 140 -15.86 2.71 6.65
C ASP A 140 -16.11 2.64 8.17
N GLN A 141 -15.43 1.75 8.90
CA GLN A 141 -15.49 1.74 10.38
C GLN A 141 -14.92 3.02 10.99
N LEU A 142 -13.80 3.54 10.45
CA LEU A 142 -13.26 4.84 10.88
C LEU A 142 -14.21 6.00 10.57
N LYS A 143 -14.94 5.93 9.46
CA LYS A 143 -15.99 6.89 9.10
C LYS A 143 -17.17 6.85 10.06
N GLU A 144 -17.61 5.68 10.48
CA GLU A 144 -18.71 5.53 11.44
C GLU A 144 -18.39 6.13 12.82
N LEU A 145 -17.11 6.17 13.20
CA LEU A 145 -16.62 6.79 14.43
C LEU A 145 -16.43 8.32 14.34
N ALA A 146 -16.62 8.91 13.15
CA ALA A 146 -16.38 10.32 12.89
C ALA A 146 -17.50 11.21 13.45
N ASP A 147 -17.15 12.30 14.12
CA ASP A 147 -18.13 13.28 14.58
C ASP A 147 -18.44 14.33 13.50
N LYS A 148 -19.39 15.24 13.79
CA LYS A 148 -19.67 16.41 12.96
C LYS A 148 -18.43 17.26 12.64
N LYS A 149 -17.46 17.35 13.58
CA LYS A 149 -16.20 18.10 13.39
C LYS A 149 -15.26 17.45 12.37
N ASP A 150 -15.36 16.14 12.19
CA ASP A 150 -14.52 15.34 11.30
C ASP A 150 -15.10 15.30 9.87
N LYS A 151 -16.28 15.90 9.66
CA LYS A 151 -16.97 15.89 8.38
C LYS A 151 -16.14 16.60 7.32
N HIS A 152 -15.79 15.86 6.27
CA HIS A 152 -14.98 16.38 5.17
C HIS A 152 -15.43 15.78 3.84
N VAL A 153 -15.89 16.64 2.92
CA VAL A 153 -16.35 16.23 1.59
C VAL A 153 -15.44 16.88 0.54
N ILE A 154 -14.86 16.07 -0.33
CA ILE A 154 -13.95 16.53 -1.39
C ILE A 154 -14.49 16.03 -2.72
N GLY A 155 -14.75 16.94 -3.66
CA GLY A 155 -15.19 16.57 -5.01
C GLY A 155 -16.48 15.73 -5.04
N GLY A 156 -17.37 15.92 -4.06
CA GLY A 156 -18.60 15.13 -3.92
C GLY A 156 -18.43 13.80 -3.18
N TYR A 157 -17.20 13.37 -2.88
CA TYR A 157 -16.94 12.16 -2.10
C TYR A 157 -16.82 12.47 -0.61
N ASP A 158 -17.49 11.66 0.21
CA ASP A 158 -17.38 11.73 1.65
C ASP A 158 -16.06 11.09 2.14
N CYS A 159 -15.15 11.97 2.56
CA CYS A 159 -13.80 11.65 3.02
C CYS A 159 -13.68 11.76 4.54
N SER A 160 -14.80 11.72 5.25
CA SER A 160 -14.84 11.83 6.72
C SER A 160 -14.34 10.53 7.36
N PHE A 161 -13.49 10.66 8.38
CA PHE A 161 -13.09 9.60 9.28
C PHE A 161 -12.62 10.21 10.60
N VAL A 162 -12.71 9.44 11.69
CA VAL A 162 -12.35 9.89 13.03
C VAL A 162 -10.90 10.37 13.09
N SER A 163 -10.68 11.55 13.67
CA SER A 163 -9.34 12.11 13.89
C SER A 163 -8.77 11.76 15.28
N ASP A 164 -9.65 11.48 16.24
CA ASP A 164 -9.30 11.15 17.61
C ASP A 164 -9.05 9.64 17.80
N LEU A 165 -7.78 9.28 17.95
CA LEU A 165 -7.33 7.89 18.10
C LEU A 165 -7.93 7.20 19.34
N SER A 166 -8.29 7.95 20.39
CA SER A 166 -8.83 7.37 21.63
C SER A 166 -10.20 6.70 21.45
N LYS A 167 -10.92 7.05 20.37
CA LYS A 167 -12.20 6.46 20.02
C LYS A 167 -12.09 5.12 19.30
N ILE A 168 -10.88 4.79 18.83
CA ILE A 168 -10.63 3.56 18.09
C ILE A 168 -10.21 2.51 19.10
N LYS A 169 -10.98 1.42 19.18
CA LYS A 169 -10.65 0.30 20.07
C LYS A 169 -9.34 -0.36 19.62
N PRO A 170 -8.39 -0.61 20.54
CA PRO A 170 -7.20 -1.41 20.24
C PRO A 170 -7.58 -2.79 19.70
N THR A 171 -6.73 -3.33 18.82
CA THR A 171 -6.93 -4.68 18.30
C THR A 171 -6.72 -5.75 19.38
N GLU A 172 -7.51 -6.81 19.33
CA GLU A 172 -7.32 -8.03 20.13
C GLU A 172 -6.36 -9.02 19.46
N ASN A 173 -5.86 -8.69 18.26
CA ASN A 173 -4.96 -9.56 17.51
C ASN A 173 -3.59 -9.59 18.17
N THR A 174 -3.08 -10.80 18.45
CA THR A 174 -1.79 -11.04 19.11
C THR A 174 -0.76 -11.70 18.21
N GLU A 175 -1.02 -11.80 16.90
CA GLU A 175 -0.09 -12.38 15.93
C GLU A 175 1.26 -11.64 15.92
N THR A 176 2.34 -12.39 15.93
CA THR A 176 3.70 -11.86 15.94
C THR A 176 4.12 -11.38 14.55
N LEU A 177 5.17 -10.55 14.49
CA LEU A 177 5.64 -9.97 13.22
C LEU A 177 6.16 -11.01 12.23
N ASP A 178 6.77 -12.09 12.72
CA ASP A 178 7.26 -13.21 11.90
C ASP A 178 6.09 -13.92 11.20
N VAL A 179 5.01 -14.21 11.93
CA VAL A 179 3.77 -14.78 11.37
C VAL A 179 3.17 -13.82 10.34
N LEU A 180 2.97 -12.56 10.70
CA LEU A 180 2.35 -11.57 9.80
C LEU A 180 3.16 -11.35 8.51
N LEU A 181 4.49 -11.40 8.60
CA LEU A 181 5.36 -11.27 7.44
C LEU A 181 5.25 -12.47 6.50
N GLY A 182 5.30 -13.69 7.04
CA GLY A 182 5.11 -14.92 6.27
C GLY A 182 3.74 -14.95 5.60
N ASP A 183 2.70 -14.67 6.37
CA ASP A 183 1.31 -14.65 5.92
C ASP A 183 1.04 -13.57 4.87
N PHE A 184 1.70 -12.41 4.96
CA PHE A 184 1.56 -11.37 3.93
C PHE A 184 2.02 -11.91 2.56
N PHE A 185 3.16 -12.59 2.54
CA PHE A 185 3.70 -13.18 1.32
C PHE A 185 2.86 -14.35 0.82
N GLU A 186 2.38 -15.20 1.74
CA GLU A 186 1.49 -16.31 1.39
C GLU A 186 0.15 -15.81 0.83
N TYR A 187 -0.46 -14.82 1.47
CA TYR A 187 -1.73 -14.23 1.04
C TYR A 187 -1.61 -13.65 -0.37
N PHE A 188 -0.67 -12.73 -0.59
CA PHE A 188 -0.53 -12.09 -1.90
C PHE A 188 0.16 -12.96 -2.95
N GLY A 189 0.89 -14.01 -2.56
CA GLY A 189 1.34 -15.06 -3.47
C GLY A 189 0.19 -15.89 -4.04
N ASN A 190 -0.93 -15.99 -3.34
CA ASN A 190 -2.09 -16.81 -3.73
C ASN A 190 -3.33 -15.99 -4.12
N PHE A 191 -3.31 -14.67 -3.95
CA PHE A 191 -4.40 -13.77 -4.30
C PHE A 191 -4.77 -13.81 -5.79
N ASP A 192 -6.06 -13.96 -6.12
CA ASP A 192 -6.54 -13.99 -7.51
C ASP A 192 -6.73 -12.57 -8.08
N PHE A 193 -5.61 -11.92 -8.44
CA PHE A 193 -5.59 -10.58 -9.03
C PHE A 193 -6.36 -10.46 -10.37
N ARG A 194 -6.70 -11.58 -11.01
CA ARG A 194 -7.48 -11.55 -12.26
C ARG A 194 -8.92 -11.16 -11.99
N LYS A 195 -9.52 -11.71 -10.93
CA LYS A 195 -10.94 -11.51 -10.57
C LYS A 195 -11.12 -10.43 -9.50
N ASN A 196 -10.24 -10.42 -8.51
CA ASN A 196 -10.43 -9.67 -7.28
C ASN A 196 -9.68 -8.33 -7.31
N SER A 197 -10.28 -7.35 -6.65
CA SER A 197 -9.74 -6.03 -6.36
C SER A 197 -9.70 -5.80 -4.85
N ILE A 198 -8.85 -4.86 -4.44
CA ILE A 198 -8.55 -4.57 -3.04
C ILE A 198 -9.33 -3.33 -2.59
N ASN A 199 -10.31 -3.51 -1.71
CA ASN A 199 -11.15 -2.41 -1.20
C ASN A 199 -10.90 -2.16 0.29
N LEU A 200 -10.18 -1.08 0.61
CA LEU A 200 -9.82 -0.70 1.98
C LEU A 200 -10.98 -0.07 2.78
N ARG A 201 -12.03 0.40 2.10
CA ARG A 201 -13.24 0.92 2.76
C ARG A 201 -14.00 -0.20 3.43
N LYS A 202 -14.17 -1.30 2.71
CA LYS A 202 -14.91 -2.49 3.17
C LYS A 202 -14.02 -3.54 3.84
N GLY A 203 -12.69 -3.47 3.67
CA GLY A 203 -11.77 -4.53 4.12
C GLY A 203 -12.04 -5.85 3.42
N LYS A 204 -12.50 -5.82 2.16
CA LYS A 204 -12.94 -7.00 1.41
C LYS A 204 -12.36 -7.05 0.00
N GLU A 205 -12.21 -8.28 -0.47
CA GLU A 205 -12.01 -8.59 -1.88
C GLU A 205 -13.34 -8.38 -2.61
N VAL A 206 -13.32 -7.63 -3.71
CA VAL A 206 -14.51 -7.38 -4.53
C VAL A 206 -14.18 -7.54 -6.01
N ASN A 207 -15.17 -7.82 -6.84
CA ASN A 207 -14.98 -7.90 -8.29
C ASN A 207 -14.42 -6.58 -8.85
N LYS A 208 -13.54 -6.69 -9.85
CA LYS A 208 -12.90 -5.53 -10.48
C LYS A 208 -13.93 -4.71 -11.28
N PRO A 209 -14.00 -3.39 -11.07
CA PRO A 209 -14.82 -2.51 -11.89
C PRO A 209 -14.32 -2.40 -13.33
N GLU A 210 -13.00 -2.48 -13.53
CA GLU A 210 -12.36 -2.34 -14.82
C GLU A 210 -11.21 -3.35 -14.98
N SER A 211 -10.88 -3.70 -16.22
CA SER A 211 -9.75 -4.59 -16.51
C SER A 211 -8.41 -3.87 -16.26
N SER A 212 -7.65 -4.34 -15.28
CA SER A 212 -6.31 -3.87 -14.95
C SER A 212 -5.56 -4.99 -14.22
N PRO A 213 -4.25 -5.21 -14.42
CA PRO A 213 -3.53 -6.27 -13.72
C PRO A 213 -3.70 -6.23 -12.20
N LEU A 214 -3.48 -5.07 -11.59
CA LEU A 214 -3.65 -4.82 -10.16
C LEU A 214 -4.68 -3.71 -9.95
N TYR A 215 -5.76 -4.01 -9.23
CA TYR A 215 -6.81 -3.04 -8.92
C TYR A 215 -6.91 -2.80 -7.41
N ILE A 216 -6.49 -1.62 -6.98
CA ILE A 216 -6.64 -1.14 -5.61
C ILE A 216 -7.52 0.11 -5.66
N TRP A 217 -8.66 0.05 -4.97
CA TRP A 217 -9.61 1.16 -4.92
C TRP A 217 -8.95 2.36 -4.22
N ASN A 218 -9.06 3.55 -4.81
CA ASN A 218 -8.75 4.78 -4.11
C ASN A 218 -9.76 4.95 -2.96
N PRO A 219 -9.32 5.04 -1.70
CA PRO A 219 -10.21 5.09 -0.55
C PRO A 219 -11.12 6.32 -0.51
N PHE A 220 -10.76 7.40 -1.21
CA PHE A 220 -11.48 8.68 -1.15
C PHE A 220 -12.12 9.07 -2.49
N GLU A 221 -11.60 8.58 -3.62
CA GLU A 221 -12.20 8.77 -4.96
C GLU A 221 -12.57 7.38 -5.54
N GLN A 222 -13.73 6.83 -5.18
CA GLN A 222 -14.01 5.40 -5.35
C GLN A 222 -13.99 4.89 -6.79
N ASP A 223 -14.11 5.75 -7.79
CA ASP A 223 -14.07 5.36 -9.20
C ASP A 223 -12.64 5.24 -9.77
N LEU A 224 -11.62 5.38 -8.91
CA LEU A 224 -10.21 5.40 -9.33
C LEU A 224 -9.42 4.20 -8.79
N ASN A 225 -8.61 3.61 -9.67
CA ASN A 225 -7.61 2.61 -9.34
C ASN A 225 -6.24 3.28 -9.06
N ILE A 226 -5.73 3.18 -7.83
CA ILE A 226 -4.43 3.76 -7.46
C ILE A 226 -3.22 3.00 -8.03
N SER A 227 -3.42 1.81 -8.59
CA SER A 227 -2.39 0.98 -9.21
C SER A 227 -2.58 0.81 -10.72
N LYS A 228 -3.30 1.73 -11.37
CA LYS A 228 -3.57 1.68 -12.82
C LYS A 228 -2.30 1.67 -13.69
N ASN A 229 -1.18 2.16 -13.16
CA ASN A 229 0.11 2.14 -13.83
C ASN A 229 0.75 0.74 -13.89
N VAL A 230 0.34 -0.18 -13.02
CA VAL A 230 0.99 -1.49 -12.87
C VAL A 230 0.60 -2.40 -14.03
N ASN A 231 1.60 -2.91 -14.76
CA ASN A 231 1.39 -3.84 -15.85
C ASN A 231 1.48 -5.31 -15.40
N GLN A 232 1.05 -6.23 -16.28
CA GLN A 232 1.00 -7.66 -15.97
C GLN A 232 2.37 -8.25 -15.60
N PRO A 233 3.48 -7.98 -16.33
CA PRO A 233 4.81 -8.48 -15.94
C PRO A 233 5.27 -8.03 -14.54
N GLN A 234 5.01 -6.79 -14.14
CA GLN A 234 5.41 -6.30 -12.81
C GLN A 234 4.59 -6.95 -11.70
N LEU A 235 3.29 -7.18 -11.93
CA LEU A 235 2.46 -7.92 -11.00
C LEU A 235 2.90 -9.39 -10.86
N GLU A 236 3.16 -10.07 -11.98
CA GLU A 236 3.65 -11.45 -11.98
C GLU A 236 4.99 -11.58 -11.26
N LYS A 237 5.89 -10.60 -11.46
CA LYS A 237 7.14 -10.52 -10.71
C LYS A 237 6.89 -10.38 -9.22
N PHE A 238 5.98 -9.50 -8.79
CA PHE A 238 5.61 -9.35 -7.38
C PHE A 238 5.08 -10.67 -6.80
N VAL A 239 4.17 -11.36 -7.50
CA VAL A 239 3.62 -12.66 -7.05
C VAL A 239 4.71 -13.73 -6.95
N ALA A 240 5.62 -13.80 -7.93
CA ALA A 240 6.73 -14.75 -7.89
C ALA A 240 7.67 -14.49 -6.71
N MET A 241 8.02 -13.23 -6.44
CA MET A 241 8.85 -12.87 -5.29
C MET A 241 8.13 -13.15 -3.96
N ALA A 242 6.82 -12.90 -3.86
CA ALA A 242 6.04 -13.20 -2.67
C ALA A 242 6.03 -14.71 -2.39
N ARG A 243 5.78 -15.54 -3.40
CA ARG A 243 5.82 -17.02 -3.25
C ARG A 243 7.19 -17.54 -2.81
N GLU A 244 8.27 -17.06 -3.41
CA GLU A 244 9.62 -17.46 -3.00
C GLU A 244 9.90 -17.00 -1.56
N SER A 245 9.46 -15.79 -1.17
CA SER A 245 9.66 -15.26 0.18
C SER A 245 8.90 -16.06 1.23
N ALA A 246 7.65 -16.45 0.95
CA ALA A 246 6.88 -17.35 1.82
C ALA A 246 7.58 -18.71 1.97
N TRP A 247 8.06 -19.28 0.85
CA TRP A 247 8.78 -20.55 0.86
C TRP A 247 10.08 -20.49 1.68
N ILE A 248 10.84 -19.41 1.55
CA ILE A 248 12.06 -19.15 2.32
C ILE A 248 11.76 -19.16 3.83
N LEU A 249 10.74 -18.40 4.25
CA LEU A 249 10.38 -18.31 5.67
C LEU A 249 9.84 -19.63 6.26
N GLN A 250 9.20 -20.47 5.44
CA GLN A 250 8.63 -21.76 5.89
C GLN A 250 9.66 -22.91 5.97
N LYS A 251 10.67 -22.93 5.07
CA LYS A 251 11.62 -24.06 4.95
C LYS A 251 12.99 -23.80 5.58
N GLU A 252 13.25 -22.60 6.09
CA GLU A 252 14.54 -22.30 6.73
C GLU A 252 14.65 -22.89 8.14
N ASP A 253 15.60 -23.80 8.31
CA ASP A 253 16.12 -24.12 9.64
C ASP A 253 17.04 -22.98 10.09
N ASN A 254 16.44 -22.02 10.80
CA ASN A 254 17.13 -20.84 11.31
C ASN A 254 18.34 -21.22 12.18
N ALA A 255 18.26 -22.31 12.96
CA ALA A 255 19.33 -22.72 13.86
C ALA A 255 20.57 -23.17 13.06
N GLN A 256 20.38 -23.99 12.03
CA GLN A 256 21.49 -24.44 11.19
C GLN A 256 22.14 -23.29 10.41
N ARG A 257 21.35 -22.31 9.94
CA ARG A 257 21.89 -21.13 9.24
C ARG A 257 22.69 -20.21 10.15
N MET A 258 22.26 -20.04 11.40
CA MET A 258 23.02 -19.29 12.39
C MET A 258 24.40 -19.93 12.63
N ILE A 259 24.46 -21.26 12.72
CA ILE A 259 25.72 -22.01 12.85
C ILE A 259 26.60 -21.79 11.61
N ASN A 260 26.00 -21.85 10.42
CA ASN A 260 26.71 -21.69 9.15
C ASN A 260 27.01 -20.23 8.76
N LYS A 261 26.62 -19.25 9.60
CA LYS A 261 26.74 -17.80 9.34
C LYS A 261 26.08 -17.36 8.02
N GLU A 262 24.99 -18.02 7.63
CA GLU A 262 24.19 -17.65 6.47
C GLU A 262 23.08 -16.64 6.86
N PRO A 263 22.63 -15.77 5.94
CA PRO A 263 21.46 -14.92 6.19
C PRO A 263 20.23 -15.77 6.50
N TRP A 264 19.45 -15.42 7.52
CA TRP A 264 18.25 -16.15 7.95
C TRP A 264 17.12 -15.18 8.30
N GLY A 265 15.88 -15.67 8.29
CA GLY A 265 14.69 -14.86 8.61
C GLY A 265 14.57 -13.64 7.71
N LEU A 266 14.41 -12.45 8.30
CA LEU A 266 14.32 -11.20 7.52
C LEU A 266 15.57 -10.95 6.66
N ALA A 267 16.76 -11.29 7.13
CA ALA A 267 17.99 -11.04 6.37
C ALA A 267 18.03 -11.86 5.06
N ALA A 268 17.47 -13.07 5.07
CA ALA A 268 17.34 -13.91 3.87
C ALA A 268 16.40 -13.30 2.81
N LEU A 269 15.45 -12.48 3.23
CA LEU A 269 14.52 -11.78 2.33
C LEU A 269 15.10 -10.49 1.73
N LEU A 270 16.12 -9.92 2.36
CA LEU A 270 16.73 -8.64 1.98
C LEU A 270 18.00 -8.80 1.13
N ILE A 271 18.22 -9.99 0.58
CA ILE A 271 19.24 -10.28 -0.42
C ILE A 271 18.57 -10.59 -1.77
N PRO A 272 19.10 -10.12 -2.91
CA PRO A 272 18.55 -10.45 -4.22
C PRO A 272 18.53 -11.95 -4.46
N PHE A 273 17.37 -12.49 -4.83
CA PHE A 273 17.24 -13.91 -5.18
C PHE A 273 18.01 -14.17 -6.49
N GLY A 274 18.95 -15.14 -6.48
CA GLY A 274 19.68 -15.53 -7.71
C GLY A 274 21.20 -15.41 -7.72
N LYS A 275 21.86 -15.00 -6.62
CA LYS A 275 23.27 -15.40 -6.41
C LYS A 275 23.44 -16.89 -6.06
N SER A 276 22.32 -17.61 -5.91
CA SER A 276 22.24 -19.06 -5.74
C SER A 276 21.37 -19.71 -6.85
N ASN A 277 21.98 -19.97 -8.00
CA ASN A 277 21.57 -20.92 -9.06
C ASN A 277 20.13 -20.82 -9.69
N PRO A 278 19.99 -20.32 -10.94
CA PRO A 278 18.71 -20.16 -11.64
C PRO A 278 17.95 -21.48 -11.97
N SER A 279 18.64 -22.61 -12.02
CA SER A 279 18.05 -23.93 -12.30
C SER A 279 17.12 -24.43 -11.19
N LYS A 280 17.35 -24.02 -9.94
CA LYS A 280 16.48 -24.38 -8.80
C LYS A 280 15.14 -23.66 -8.84
N MET A 281 15.06 -22.45 -9.41
CA MET A 281 13.86 -21.61 -9.43
C MET A 281 12.72 -22.24 -10.27
N LYS A 282 13.04 -22.81 -11.44
CA LYS A 282 12.05 -23.46 -12.34
C LYS A 282 11.45 -24.75 -11.77
N ASN A 283 12.24 -25.55 -11.05
CA ASN A 283 11.74 -26.76 -10.39
C ASN A 283 10.95 -26.44 -9.11
N ARG A 284 11.28 -25.34 -8.40
CA ARG A 284 10.60 -24.89 -7.17
C ARG A 284 9.16 -24.41 -7.40
N MET A 285 8.89 -23.72 -8.52
CA MET A 285 7.54 -23.22 -8.83
C MET A 285 6.51 -24.32 -9.15
N LYS A 286 6.92 -25.54 -9.52
CA LYS A 286 6.01 -26.66 -9.83
C LYS A 286 5.50 -27.43 -8.60
N GLY A 287 6.21 -27.37 -7.47
CA GLY A 287 5.90 -28.18 -6.27
C GLY A 287 4.82 -27.62 -5.34
N MET A 288 4.72 -26.29 -5.21
CA MET A 288 3.89 -25.63 -4.19
C MET A 288 2.38 -25.82 -4.39
N GLY A 289 1.92 -25.92 -5.64
CA GLY A 289 0.52 -26.21 -5.93
C GLY A 289 0.10 -27.60 -5.45
N SER A 290 1.03 -28.56 -5.44
CA SER A 290 0.74 -29.96 -5.08
C SER A 290 0.66 -30.18 -3.57
N GLU A 291 1.55 -29.56 -2.78
CA GLU A 291 1.59 -29.77 -1.31
C GLU A 291 0.37 -29.12 -0.61
N THR A 292 -0.05 -27.93 -1.04
CA THR A 292 -1.23 -27.24 -0.50
C THR A 292 -2.52 -28.01 -0.79
N ILE A 293 -2.66 -28.51 -2.03
CA ILE A 293 -3.77 -29.38 -2.45
C ILE A 293 -3.75 -30.68 -1.64
N ARG A 294 -2.57 -31.24 -1.36
CA ARG A 294 -2.43 -32.47 -0.56
C ARG A 294 -2.88 -32.25 0.90
N SER A 295 -2.48 -31.15 1.53
CA SER A 295 -2.91 -30.83 2.91
C SER A 295 -4.43 -30.58 3.00
N LEU A 296 -5.03 -29.95 1.99
CA LEU A 296 -6.47 -29.75 1.89
C LEU A 296 -7.22 -31.07 1.66
N LEU A 297 -6.69 -31.94 0.80
CA LEU A 297 -7.25 -33.28 0.57
C LEU A 297 -7.15 -34.17 1.80
N ASP A 298 -6.05 -34.10 2.55
CA ASP A 298 -5.87 -34.88 3.77
C ASP A 298 -6.77 -34.36 4.91
N SER A 299 -6.99 -33.05 4.99
CA SER A 299 -7.96 -32.44 5.91
C SER A 299 -9.42 -32.83 5.59
N LEU A 300 -9.77 -32.93 4.31
CA LEU A 300 -11.08 -33.39 3.86
C LEU A 300 -11.30 -34.89 4.13
N LYS A 301 -10.25 -35.71 4.01
CA LYS A 301 -10.29 -37.15 4.35
C LYS A 301 -10.50 -37.39 5.85
N LEU A 302 -9.83 -36.61 6.71
CA LEU A 302 -10.02 -36.65 8.16
C LEU A 302 -11.45 -36.28 8.58
N ASN A 303 -12.06 -35.29 7.91
CA ASN A 303 -13.45 -34.91 8.18
C ASN A 303 -14.46 -35.96 7.73
N ASN A 304 -14.19 -36.68 6.63
CA ASN A 304 -15.04 -37.80 6.17
C ASN A 304 -14.90 -39.06 7.06
N ALA A 305 -13.72 -39.32 7.64
CA ALA A 305 -13.56 -40.42 8.58
C ALA A 305 -14.34 -40.19 9.89
N ASN A 306 -14.38 -38.95 10.37
CA ASN A 306 -15.13 -38.57 11.58
C ASN A 306 -16.66 -38.57 11.38
N SER A 307 -17.15 -38.33 10.16
CA SER A 307 -18.58 -38.42 9.85
C SER A 307 -19.06 -39.87 9.71
N LEU A 308 -18.21 -40.78 9.22
CA LEU A 308 -18.50 -42.22 9.13
C LEU A 308 -18.54 -42.90 10.51
N GLN A 309 -17.69 -42.49 11.47
CA GLN A 309 -17.74 -43.04 12.84
C GLN A 309 -18.99 -42.61 13.62
N LYS A 310 -19.56 -41.43 13.35
CA LYS A 310 -20.82 -41.00 13.98
C LYS A 310 -22.07 -41.68 13.41
N ALA A 311 -21.98 -42.31 12.25
CA ALA A 311 -23.10 -43.02 11.61
C ALA A 311 -23.23 -44.50 12.05
N VAL A 312 -22.19 -45.08 12.65
CA VAL A 312 -22.14 -46.49 13.08
C VAL A 312 -22.38 -46.65 14.60
N GLY A 313 -22.46 -45.54 15.34
CA GLY A 313 -22.84 -45.51 16.76
C GLY A 313 -24.32 -45.18 16.95
N LYS A 314 -25.21 -46.08 16.52
CA LYS A 314 -26.61 -46.17 16.97
C LYS A 314 -26.92 -47.62 17.31
#